data_AF-A0A3D2GQ27-F1
#
_entry.id   AF-A0A3D2GQ27-F1
#
_cell.length_a   1.000
_cell.length_b   1.000
_cell.length_c   1.000
_cell.angle_alpha   90.00
_cell.angle_beta   90.00
_cell.angle_gamma   90.00
#
_symmetry.space_group_name_H-M   'P 1'
#
loop_
_entity.id
_entity.type
_entity.pdbx_description
1 polymer ?
#
loop_
_entity_poly.entity_id
_entity_poly.type
_entity_poly.pdbx_seq_one_letter_code
_entity_poly.pdbx_strand_id
1 'polypeptide(L)' 'LMIPVRTCRKTPPEEEPESAAFIEIMDAPPEREAREVFSGWMFASSPALSALEHPIYDVWLGDCKMASSASSVVGD' A
#
# COMPACT_ATOMS: atom_id res chain seq x y z
N LEU A 1 -0.77 -12.76 2.38
CA LEU A 1 -1.16 -11.67 1.47
C LEU A 1 0.05 -11.22 0.65
N MET A 2 -0.13 -10.90 -0.62
CA MET A 2 0.81 -10.15 -1.46
C MET A 2 0.20 -8.77 -1.74
N ILE A 3 0.98 -7.70 -1.62
CA ILE A 3 0.50 -6.31 -1.69
C ILE A 3 1.34 -5.52 -2.72
N PRO A 4 1.22 -5.81 -4.03
CA PRO A 4 1.82 -4.98 -5.06
C PRO A 4 1.24 -3.56 -5.08
N VAL A 5 2.12 -2.57 -4.89
CA VAL A 5 1.81 -1.15 -5.09
C VAL A 5 2.16 -0.77 -6.52
N ARG A 6 1.17 -0.38 -7.33
CA ARG A 6 1.40 -0.02 -8.74
C ARG A 6 1.80 1.43 -8.91
N THR A 7 1.24 2.30 -8.08
CA THR A 7 1.47 3.75 -8.14
C THR A 7 1.30 4.32 -6.76
N CYS A 8 2.18 5.25 -6.38
CA CYS A 8 2.09 6.05 -5.16
C CYS A 8 2.26 7.52 -5.55
N ARG A 9 1.32 8.37 -5.13
CA ARG A 9 1.33 9.81 -5.39
C ARG A 9 1.19 10.57 -4.09
N LYS A 10 1.92 11.67 -3.98
CA LYS A 10 1.85 12.61 -2.86
C LYS A 10 1.67 14.01 -3.41
N THR A 11 0.75 14.78 -2.85
CA THR A 11 0.57 16.18 -3.25
C THR A 11 1.76 17.05 -2.80
N PRO A 12 2.07 18.13 -3.53
CA PRO A 12 3.03 19.13 -3.10
C PRO A 12 2.61 19.79 -1.77
N PRO A 13 3.56 20.32 -0.98
CA PRO A 13 3.27 20.94 0.31
C PRO A 13 2.44 22.24 0.22
N GLU A 14 2.34 22.85 -0.97
CA GLU A 14 1.53 24.05 -1.23
C GLU A 14 0.03 23.73 -1.37
N GLU A 15 -0.30 22.46 -1.61
CA GLU A 15 -1.67 21.96 -1.73
C GLU A 15 -2.10 21.23 -0.45
N GLU A 16 -3.37 20.83 -0.38
CA GLU A 16 -3.84 20.02 0.74
C GLU A 16 -3.05 18.70 0.81
N PRO A 17 -2.49 18.33 1.98
CA PRO A 17 -1.71 17.11 2.12
C PRO A 17 -2.54 15.87 1.85
N GLU A 18 -2.19 15.14 0.79
CA GLU A 18 -2.81 13.89 0.43
C GLU A 18 -1.76 12.92 -0.11
N SER A 19 -1.94 11.64 0.21
CA SER A 19 -1.21 10.55 -0.44
C SER A 19 -2.21 9.54 -0.96
N ALA A 20 -2.10 9.22 -2.24
CA ALA A 20 -2.98 8.27 -2.90
C ALA A 20 -2.15 7.19 -3.61
N ALA A 21 -2.55 5.93 -3.45
CA ALA A 21 -1.86 4.81 -4.07
C ALA A 21 -2.84 3.84 -4.71
N PHE A 22 -2.50 3.35 -5.90
CA PHE A 22 -3.22 2.24 -6.51
C PHE A 22 -2.56 0.94 -6.06
N ILE A 23 -3.32 0.14 -5.31
CA ILE A 23 -2.85 -1.08 -4.66
C ILE A 23 -3.71 -2.24 -5.14
N GLU A 24 -3.06 -3.33 -5.48
CA GLU A 24 -3.70 -4.62 -5.72
C GLU A 24 -3.27 -5.54 -4.58
N ILE A 25 -4.21 -6.25 -3.96
CA ILE A 25 -3.92 -7.16 -2.86
C ILE A 25 -4.40 -8.54 -3.26
N MET A 26 -3.51 -9.51 -3.12
CA MET A 26 -3.81 -10.91 -3.36
C MET A 26 -3.72 -11.70 -2.06
N ASP A 27 -4.72 -12.53 -1.80
CA ASP A 27 -4.65 -13.58 -0.81
C ASP A 27 -4.07 -14.84 -1.47
N ALA A 28 -2.81 -15.13 -1.14
CA ALA A 28 -2.02 -16.21 -1.73
C ALA A 28 -1.46 -17.11 -0.62
N PRO A 29 -2.29 -17.97 0.00
CA PRO A 29 -1.82 -18.95 0.96
C PRO A 29 -1.05 -20.08 0.25
N PRO A 30 -0.11 -20.78 0.91
CA PRO A 30 0.73 -21.79 0.25
C PRO A 30 -0.03 -22.94 -0.42
N GLU A 31 -1.24 -23.26 0.07
CA GLU A 31 -2.01 -24.44 -0.34
C GLU A 31 -3.19 -24.13 -1.26
N ARG A 32 -3.42 -22.86 -1.63
CA ARG A 32 -4.52 -22.47 -2.53
C ARG A 32 -4.03 -21.52 -3.60
N GLU A 33 -4.80 -21.43 -4.67
CA GLU A 33 -4.57 -20.44 -5.71
C GLU A 33 -4.68 -19.02 -5.15
N ALA A 34 -3.84 -18.13 -5.67
CA ALA A 34 -3.89 -16.72 -5.30
C ALA A 34 -5.17 -16.08 -5.83
N ARG A 35 -5.93 -15.43 -4.95
CA ARG A 35 -7.14 -14.68 -5.30
C ARG A 35 -6.90 -13.20 -5.07
N GLU A 36 -7.38 -12.36 -5.98
CA GLU A 36 -7.46 -10.92 -5.73
C GLU A 36 -8.51 -10.65 -4.65
N VAL A 37 -8.15 -9.84 -3.66
CA VAL A 37 -9.03 -9.45 -2.55
C VAL A 37 -9.27 -7.95 -2.49
N PHE A 38 -8.44 -7.17 -3.18
CA PHE A 38 -8.59 -5.72 -3.33
C PHE A 38 -7.90 -5.26 -4.61
N SER A 39 -8.53 -4.33 -5.34
CA SER A 39 -7.91 -3.60 -6.43
C SER A 39 -8.53 -2.22 -6.49
N GLY A 40 -7.75 -1.19 -6.16
CA GLY A 40 -8.29 0.15 -6.04
C GLY A 40 -7.31 1.20 -5.54
N TRP A 41 -7.81 2.43 -5.51
CA TRP A 41 -7.11 3.56 -4.90
C TRP A 41 -7.32 3.55 -3.39
N MET A 42 -6.24 3.78 -2.64
CA MET A 42 -6.27 4.08 -1.21
C MET A 42 -5.84 5.53 -0.98
N PHE A 43 -6.48 6.21 -0.03
CA PHE A 43 -6.21 7.60 0.35
C PHE A 43 -5.75 7.67 1.80
N ALA A 44 -4.60 8.28 2.04
CA ALA A 44 -4.01 8.37 3.38
C ALA A 44 -4.82 9.29 4.31
N SER A 45 -5.43 10.35 3.77
CA SER A 45 -6.28 11.25 4.57
C SER A 45 -7.59 10.58 5.01
N SER A 46 -8.08 9.62 4.23
CA SER A 46 -9.41 9.02 4.39
C SER A 46 -9.39 7.49 4.27
N PRO A 47 -8.71 6.75 5.18
CA PRO A 47 -8.58 5.30 5.09
C PRO A 47 -9.91 4.55 5.03
N ALA A 48 -10.95 5.06 5.70
CA ALA A 48 -12.26 4.43 5.75
C ALA A 48 -13.01 4.38 4.41
N LEU A 49 -12.60 5.16 3.39
CA LEU A 49 -13.26 5.16 2.08
C LEU A 49 -12.88 3.96 1.21
N SER A 50 -11.70 3.37 1.45
CA SER A 50 -11.13 2.42 0.49
C SER A 50 -10.04 1.52 1.09
N ALA A 51 -10.09 1.24 2.39
CA ALA A 51 -9.23 0.24 3.02
C ALA A 51 -9.68 -1.19 2.65
N LEU A 52 -8.74 -2.14 2.71
CA LEU A 52 -9.09 -3.56 2.71
C LEU A 52 -9.40 -3.99 4.13
N GLU A 53 -10.64 -4.41 4.36
CA GLU A 53 -11.08 -5.09 5.57
C GLU A 53 -11.00 -6.61 5.35
N HIS A 54 -10.01 -7.28 5.94
CA HIS A 54 -9.87 -8.73 5.91
C HIS A 54 -10.06 -9.29 7.33
N PRO A 55 -10.62 -10.50 7.52
CA PRO A 55 -10.91 -11.06 8.85
C PRO A 55 -9.72 -11.22 9.81
N ILE A 56 -8.49 -10.94 9.36
CA ILE A 56 -7.25 -11.07 10.15
C ILE A 56 -6.42 -9.78 10.09
N TYR A 57 -6.49 -9.05 8.99
CA TYR A 57 -5.59 -7.92 8.70
C TYR A 57 -6.40 -6.76 8.14
N ASP A 58 -6.06 -5.56 8.58
CA ASP A 58 -6.55 -4.33 7.98
C ASP A 58 -5.38 -3.70 7.21
N VAL A 59 -5.62 -3.32 5.95
CA VAL A 59 -4.60 -2.70 5.10
C VAL A 59 -5.11 -1.34 4.64
N TRP A 60 -4.34 -0.30 4.95
CA TRP A 60 -4.59 1.07 4.50
C TRP A 60 -3.29 1.74 4.07
N LEU A 61 -3.41 2.81 3.27
CA LEU A 61 -2.28 3.64 2.87
C LEU A 61 -1.89 4.60 4.00
N GLY A 62 -0.61 4.62 4.35
CA GLY A 62 -0.06 5.57 5.34
C GLY A 62 0.54 6.82 4.69
N ASP A 63 1.57 6.65 3.87
CA ASP A 63 2.27 7.76 3.21
C ASP A 63 3.03 7.25 1.98
N CYS A 64 3.17 8.11 0.95
CA CYS A 64 4.03 7.86 -0.19
C CYS A 64 5.41 8.47 0.05
N LYS A 65 6.41 7.61 0.26
CA LYS A 65 7.81 8.02 0.46
C LYS A 65 8.65 7.59 -0.72
N MET A 66 9.58 8.45 -1.12
CA MET A 66 10.65 8.03 -2.03
C MET A 66 11.42 6.90 -1.34
N ALA A 67 11.71 5.82 -2.07
CA ALA A 67 12.51 4.73 -1.56
C ALA A 67 13.84 5.30 -1.08
N SER A 68 14.04 5.35 0.23
CA SER A 68 15.35 5.66 0.80
C SER A 68 16.24 4.47 0.48
N SER A 69 17.33 4.72 -0.25
CA SER A 69 18.39 3.74 -0.49
C SER A 69 19.17 3.48 0.81
N ALA A 70 18.50 2.97 1.83
CA ALA A 70 19.08 2.73 3.15
C ALA A 70 18.64 1.36 3.68
N SER A 71 19.33 0.30 3.26
CA SER A 71 20.37 -0.31 4.09
C SER A 71 20.78 -1.69 3.54
N SER A 72 21.77 -1.71 2.64
CA SER A 72 22.71 -2.81 2.55
C SER A 72 24.09 -2.22 2.77
N VAL A 73 24.36 -1.76 4.00
CA VAL A 73 25.75 -1.63 4.44
C VAL A 73 26.19 -3.04 4.79
N VAL A 74 26.84 -3.71 3.85
CA VAL A 74 27.64 -4.90 4.13
C VAL A 74 28.83 -4.42 4.95
N GLY A 75 28.80 -4.70 6.26
CA GLY A 75 29.97 -4.55 7.11
C GLY A 75 30.97 -5.67 6.83
N ASP A 76 32.24 -5.27 6.73
CA ASP A 76 33.46 -6.06 6.56
C ASP A 76 33.56 -7.27 7.51
#